data_AF-A0A2W5YDL3-F1
#
_entry.id   AF-A0A2W5YDL3-F1
#
_cell.length_a   1.000
_cell.length_b   1.000
_cell.length_c   1.000
_cell.angle_alpha   90.00
_cell.angle_beta   90.00
_cell.angle_gamma   90.00
#
_symmetry.space_group_name_H-M   'P 1'
#
loop_
_entity.id
_entity.type
_entity.pdbx_description
1 polymer ?
#
loop_
_entity_poly.entity_id
_entity_poly.type
_entity_poly.pdbx_seq_one_letter_code
_entity_poly.pdbx_strand_id
1 'polypeptide(L)'
;MSRRLSRRLRLTWERACAFPRSHNKLKTERTNKMNKLKTLAAMAFSLALIHGSAFAADLNDQDKKFLAAYEKAHVALTADNLDGAKAAAPDLGNDGAELSKSSSLKDARTAFEKLSEKAKQLTAGQSGYYVVNCPMLKKDWVQTSTTIANPYGGKNMATCGEIKK
;
A
#
# COMPACT_ATOMS: atom_id res chain seq x y z
N MET A 1 76.53 19.51 -34.05
CA MET A 1 75.47 20.16 -34.86
C MET A 1 75.00 21.39 -34.11
N SER A 2 75.43 22.59 -34.51
CA SER A 2 74.66 23.56 -35.33
C SER A 2 73.25 23.83 -34.78
N ARG A 3 72.77 25.06 -34.58
CA ARG A 3 73.27 26.43 -34.83
C ARG A 3 72.21 27.38 -34.25
N ARG A 4 72.67 28.52 -33.71
CA ARG A 4 72.14 29.90 -33.90
C ARG A 4 70.78 30.27 -33.27
N LEU A 5 70.79 31.17 -32.28
CA LEU A 5 70.62 32.65 -32.39
C LEU A 5 69.16 33.01 -32.64
N SER A 6 68.46 33.72 -31.76
CA SER A 6 68.49 35.19 -31.52
C SER A 6 67.03 35.53 -31.13
N ARG A 7 66.62 36.54 -30.36
CA ARG A 7 67.12 37.89 -30.04
C ARG A 7 66.19 38.46 -28.94
N ARG A 8 66.78 39.27 -28.04
CA ARG A 8 66.39 40.62 -27.51
C ARG A 8 64.88 40.92 -27.29
N LEU A 9 64.41 41.66 -26.29
CA LEU A 9 64.88 42.83 -25.52
C LEU A 9 64.27 42.73 -24.09
N ARG A 10 64.97 42.93 -22.97
CA ARG A 10 65.46 44.19 -22.35
C ARG A 10 64.36 45.18 -21.94
N LEU A 11 64.36 45.51 -20.63
CA LEU A 11 64.08 46.78 -19.94
C LEU A 11 63.12 46.55 -18.74
N THR A 12 63.64 46.37 -17.51
CA THR A 12 63.93 47.43 -16.48
C THR A 12 62.65 48.20 -16.11
N TRP A 13 62.19 48.29 -14.86
CA TRP A 13 62.80 49.04 -13.77
C TRP A 13 62.10 48.73 -12.41
N GLU A 14 62.89 48.83 -11.32
CA GLU A 14 62.57 49.25 -9.93
C GLU A 14 61.52 48.50 -9.08
N ARG A 15 61.92 47.86 -7.97
CA ARG A 15 62.28 48.42 -6.63
C ARG A 15 61.13 49.21 -5.97
N ALA A 16 60.53 48.64 -4.93
CA ALA A 16 60.45 49.24 -3.60
C ALA A 16 59.80 48.26 -2.59
N CYS A 17 60.57 47.88 -1.57
CA CYS A 17 60.07 47.34 -0.32
C CYS A 17 59.43 48.46 0.51
N ALA A 18 58.34 48.19 1.25
CA ALA A 18 58.18 48.59 2.65
C ALA A 18 56.84 48.09 3.24
N PHE A 19 56.97 47.28 4.29
CA PHE A 19 55.95 46.94 5.29
C PHE A 19 55.69 48.20 6.17
N PRO A 20 54.49 48.41 6.75
CA PRO A 20 54.33 47.92 8.11
C PRO A 20 52.93 47.40 8.51
N ARG A 21 53.01 46.39 9.38
CA ARG A 21 52.10 45.91 10.43
C ARG A 21 51.17 46.99 11.03
N SER A 22 49.88 46.69 11.18
CA SER A 22 49.16 46.89 12.46
C SER A 22 47.76 46.25 12.45
N HIS A 23 47.53 45.42 13.46
CA HIS A 23 46.31 45.08 14.22
C HIS A 23 44.99 45.75 13.75
N ASN A 24 43.82 45.09 13.74
CA ASN A 24 43.17 44.60 14.94
C ASN A 24 41.88 43.81 14.59
N LYS A 25 41.43 43.01 15.55
CA LYS A 25 40.23 42.17 15.51
C LYS A 25 38.93 42.98 15.37
N LEU A 26 37.87 42.24 14.99
CA LEU A 26 36.50 42.20 15.57
C LEU A 26 35.45 42.31 14.45
N LYS A 27 34.73 41.24 14.12
CA LYS A 27 33.61 40.58 14.84
C LYS A 27 32.29 41.01 14.21
N THR A 28 31.45 40.00 13.99
CA THR A 28 29.98 40.07 14.02
C THR A 28 29.28 40.48 12.73
N GLU A 29 28.90 39.45 11.97
CA GLU A 29 27.60 39.32 11.33
C GLU A 29 26.50 40.19 11.96
N ARG A 30 25.85 41.05 11.16
CA ARG A 30 24.54 41.61 11.53
C ARG A 30 23.69 41.96 10.31
N THR A 31 22.79 41.03 10.00
CA THR A 31 21.37 41.24 9.65
C THR A 31 21.00 42.28 8.59
N ASN A 32 20.52 41.75 7.46
CA ASN A 32 19.17 41.92 6.91
C ASN A 32 18.58 43.34 6.92
N LYS A 33 18.54 44.00 5.75
CA LYS A 33 17.66 45.13 5.49
C LYS A 33 17.03 45.00 4.10
N MET A 34 15.72 44.78 4.14
CA MET A 34 14.78 44.62 3.04
C MET A 34 14.73 45.84 2.12
N ASN A 35 14.85 45.60 0.82
CA ASN A 35 14.55 46.58 -0.23
C ASN A 35 13.14 46.29 -0.76
N LYS A 36 12.21 47.20 -0.49
CA LYS A 36 10.90 47.23 -1.14
C LYS A 36 11.09 47.85 -2.53
N LEU A 37 10.71 47.15 -3.62
CA LEU A 37 9.72 47.61 -4.60
C LEU A 37 9.46 46.61 -5.76
N LYS A 38 8.30 45.94 -5.66
CA LYS A 38 7.31 45.56 -6.71
C LYS A 38 7.76 45.07 -8.09
N THR A 39 7.58 43.77 -8.32
CA THR A 39 7.12 43.20 -9.60
C THR A 39 6.04 42.15 -9.33
N LEU A 40 4.85 42.35 -9.91
CA LEU A 40 3.73 41.41 -9.93
C LEU A 40 3.92 40.44 -11.11
N ALA A 41 4.01 39.14 -10.84
CA ALA A 41 3.47 38.07 -11.67
C ALA A 41 3.55 36.77 -10.88
N ALA A 42 2.40 36.18 -10.61
CA ALA A 42 2.22 34.98 -9.81
C ALA A 42 3.05 33.81 -10.37
N MET A 43 4.05 33.36 -9.62
CA MET A 43 4.54 32.00 -9.80
C MET A 43 3.47 31.09 -9.20
N ALA A 44 2.60 30.57 -10.07
CA ALA A 44 1.71 29.48 -9.75
C ALA A 44 2.57 28.35 -9.19
N PHE A 45 2.46 28.15 -7.87
CA PHE A 45 3.01 27.01 -7.17
C PHE A 45 2.30 25.80 -7.76
N SER A 46 2.93 25.20 -8.78
CA SER A 46 2.43 24.01 -9.46
C SER A 46 2.71 22.84 -8.52
N LEU A 47 2.03 22.81 -7.38
CA LEU A 47 1.87 21.60 -6.62
C LEU A 47 0.92 20.75 -7.45
N ALA A 48 1.49 19.94 -8.34
CA ALA A 48 0.77 18.84 -8.93
C ALA A 48 0.28 17.99 -7.76
N LEU A 49 -0.99 18.17 -7.41
CA LEU A 49 -1.71 17.26 -6.54
C LEU A 49 -1.66 15.91 -7.25
N ILE A 50 -0.70 15.08 -6.86
CA ILE A 50 -0.73 13.65 -7.12
C ILE A 50 -1.96 13.16 -6.35
N HIS A 51 -3.12 13.21 -7.00
CA HIS A 51 -4.30 12.50 -6.57
C HIS A 51 -3.96 11.03 -6.79
N GLY A 52 -3.34 10.42 -5.77
CA GLY A 52 -3.27 8.98 -5.65
C GLY A 52 -4.68 8.47 -5.41
N SER A 53 -5.46 8.34 -6.48
CA SER A 53 -6.66 7.52 -6.46
C SER A 53 -6.18 6.10 -6.16
N ALA A 54 -6.47 5.62 -4.95
CA ALA A 54 -6.34 4.21 -4.63
C ALA A 54 -7.40 3.47 -5.44
N PHE A 55 -7.13 3.22 -6.72
CA PHE A 55 -7.91 2.30 -7.51
C PHE A 55 -7.66 0.91 -6.94
N ALA A 56 -8.73 0.23 -6.54
CA ALA A 56 -8.65 -1.18 -6.23
C ALA A 56 -8.07 -1.90 -7.46
N ALA A 57 -6.97 -2.62 -7.27
CA ALA A 57 -6.37 -3.38 -8.35
C ALA A 57 -7.38 -4.39 -8.89
N ASP A 58 -7.52 -4.53 -10.20
CA ASP A 58 -8.41 -5.52 -10.77
C ASP A 58 -8.03 -6.93 -10.30
N LEU A 59 -9.04 -7.70 -9.87
CA LEU A 59 -8.85 -9.11 -9.50
C LEU A 59 -8.37 -9.90 -10.72
N ASN A 60 -7.26 -10.62 -10.57
CA ASN A 60 -6.79 -11.56 -11.59
C ASN A 60 -7.70 -12.81 -11.64
N ASP A 61 -7.51 -13.65 -12.67
CA ASP A 61 -8.36 -14.82 -12.88
C ASP A 61 -8.26 -15.87 -11.76
N GLN A 62 -7.09 -15.98 -11.12
CA GLN A 62 -6.89 -16.89 -10.00
C GLN A 62 -7.68 -16.43 -8.76
N ASP A 63 -7.68 -15.13 -8.48
CA ASP A 63 -8.42 -14.57 -7.34
C ASP A 63 -9.93 -14.66 -7.56
N LYS A 64 -10.39 -14.40 -8.80
CA LYS A 64 -11.80 -14.63 -9.17
C LYS A 64 -12.20 -16.09 -8.99
N LYS A 65 -11.35 -17.03 -9.43
CA LYS A 65 -11.58 -18.47 -9.24
C LYS A 65 -11.65 -18.83 -7.75
N PHE A 66 -10.73 -18.30 -6.94
CA PHE A 66 -10.73 -18.50 -5.50
C PHE A 66 -12.02 -17.97 -4.87
N LEU A 67 -12.46 -16.75 -5.18
CA LEU A 67 -13.67 -16.14 -4.62
C LEU A 67 -14.94 -16.89 -5.03
N ALA A 68 -15.00 -17.40 -6.27
CA ALA A 68 -16.11 -18.25 -6.70
C ALA A 68 -16.18 -19.57 -5.92
N ALA A 69 -15.04 -20.20 -5.64
CA ALA A 69 -14.98 -21.41 -4.82
C ALA A 69 -15.27 -21.13 -3.34
N TYR A 70 -14.79 -19.99 -2.84
CA TYR A 70 -15.08 -19.49 -1.50
C TYR A 70 -16.58 -19.31 -1.28
N GLU A 71 -17.30 -18.69 -2.24
CA GLU A 71 -18.75 -18.55 -2.18
C GLU A 71 -19.48 -19.90 -2.15
N LYS A 72 -19.02 -20.89 -2.94
CA LYS A 72 -19.58 -22.25 -2.89
C LYS A 72 -19.41 -22.88 -1.50
N ALA A 73 -18.22 -22.75 -0.89
CA ALA A 73 -17.96 -23.23 0.45
C ALA A 73 -18.81 -22.49 1.50
N HIS A 74 -18.93 -21.16 1.37
CA HIS A 74 -19.78 -20.30 2.19
C HIS A 74 -21.25 -20.78 2.20
N VAL A 75 -21.85 -20.94 1.03
CA VAL A 75 -23.23 -21.40 0.87
C VAL A 75 -23.41 -22.80 1.47
N ALA A 76 -22.47 -23.71 1.21
CA ALA A 76 -22.54 -25.07 1.75
C ALA A 76 -22.46 -25.08 3.28
N LEU A 77 -21.58 -24.29 3.89
CA LEU A 77 -21.43 -24.23 5.34
C LEU A 77 -22.61 -23.55 6.06
N THR A 78 -23.23 -22.55 5.42
CA THR A 78 -24.49 -21.96 5.89
C THR A 78 -25.62 -23.01 5.87
N ALA A 79 -25.61 -23.90 4.88
CA ALA A 79 -26.57 -24.99 4.75
C ALA A 79 -26.23 -26.25 5.58
N ASP A 80 -25.20 -26.23 6.42
CA ASP A 80 -24.68 -27.39 7.16
C ASP A 80 -24.31 -28.58 6.26
N ASN A 81 -23.89 -28.30 5.01
CA ASN A 81 -23.52 -29.30 4.02
C ASN A 81 -21.99 -29.48 3.98
N LEU A 82 -21.48 -30.48 4.71
CA LEU A 82 -20.05 -30.78 4.76
C LEU A 82 -19.50 -31.22 3.39
N ASP A 83 -20.21 -32.10 2.68
CA ASP A 83 -19.74 -32.62 1.39
C ASP A 83 -19.70 -31.52 0.33
N GLY A 84 -20.69 -30.63 0.32
CA GLY A 84 -20.71 -29.44 -0.53
C GLY A 84 -19.54 -28.51 -0.24
N ALA A 85 -19.19 -28.31 1.03
CA ALA A 85 -18.04 -27.49 1.41
C ALA A 85 -16.72 -28.12 0.94
N LYS A 86 -16.56 -29.44 1.10
CA LYS A 86 -15.39 -30.18 0.62
C LYS A 86 -15.29 -30.19 -0.90
N ALA A 87 -16.41 -30.24 -1.61
CA ALA A 87 -16.45 -30.20 -3.06
C ALA A 87 -15.94 -28.88 -3.65
N ALA A 88 -15.98 -27.78 -2.89
CA ALA A 88 -15.41 -26.50 -3.30
C ALA A 88 -13.88 -26.42 -3.13
N ALA A 89 -13.29 -27.30 -2.31
CA ALA A 89 -11.88 -27.26 -1.95
C ALA A 89 -10.87 -27.32 -3.11
N PRO A 90 -11.07 -28.12 -4.20
CA PRO A 90 -10.12 -28.17 -5.30
C PRO A 90 -9.89 -26.82 -5.98
N ASP A 91 -10.94 -25.99 -6.09
CA ASP A 91 -10.86 -24.68 -6.73
C ASP A 91 -10.28 -23.59 -5.82
N LEU A 92 -10.14 -23.87 -4.52
CA LEU A 92 -9.46 -23.01 -3.54
C LEU A 92 -7.93 -23.20 -3.56
N GLY A 93 -7.41 -24.15 -4.35
CA GLY A 93 -5.99 -24.45 -4.44
C GLY A 93 -5.41 -24.98 -3.12
N ASN A 94 -4.18 -24.60 -2.80
CA ASN A 94 -3.49 -25.08 -1.59
C ASN A 94 -4.22 -24.67 -0.30
N ASP A 95 -4.90 -23.52 -0.30
CA ASP A 95 -5.62 -23.03 0.88
C ASP A 95 -6.85 -23.91 1.20
N GLY A 96 -7.40 -24.59 0.20
CA GLY A 96 -8.51 -25.53 0.35
C GLY A 96 -8.13 -26.87 0.99
N ALA A 97 -6.84 -27.16 1.21
CA ALA A 97 -6.38 -28.47 1.66
C ALA A 97 -6.99 -28.90 3.00
N GLU A 98 -7.08 -27.98 3.97
CA GLU A 98 -7.68 -28.28 5.28
C GLU A 98 -9.20 -28.49 5.17
N LEU A 99 -9.87 -27.71 4.33
CA LEU A 99 -11.30 -27.88 4.06
C LEU A 99 -11.58 -29.26 3.44
N SER A 100 -10.77 -29.67 2.45
CA SER A 100 -10.90 -30.98 1.79
C SER A 100 -10.74 -32.18 2.73
N LYS A 101 -9.94 -32.03 3.80
CA LYS A 101 -9.63 -33.07 4.79
C LYS A 101 -10.56 -33.04 6.00
N SER A 102 -11.47 -32.09 6.05
CA SER A 102 -12.38 -31.91 7.19
C SER A 102 -13.26 -33.14 7.39
N SER A 103 -13.34 -33.58 8.65
CA SER A 103 -14.13 -34.75 9.06
C SER A 103 -15.49 -34.38 9.65
N SER A 104 -15.67 -33.10 10.00
CA SER A 104 -16.87 -32.57 10.61
C SER A 104 -17.15 -31.14 10.13
N LEU A 105 -18.39 -30.66 10.34
CA LEU A 105 -18.75 -29.26 10.10
C LEU A 105 -17.91 -28.30 10.95
N LYS A 106 -17.52 -28.71 12.15
CA LYS A 106 -16.65 -27.91 13.02
C LYS A 106 -15.28 -27.73 12.37
N ASP A 107 -14.67 -28.81 11.89
CA ASP A 107 -13.36 -28.75 11.23
C ASP A 107 -13.43 -27.90 9.96
N ALA A 108 -14.49 -28.10 9.16
CA ALA A 108 -14.71 -27.35 7.92
C ALA A 108 -14.86 -25.85 8.18
N ARG A 109 -15.59 -25.47 9.24
CA ARG A 109 -15.72 -24.07 9.68
C ARG A 109 -14.38 -23.51 10.13
N THR A 110 -13.60 -24.25 10.91
CA THR A 110 -12.26 -23.83 11.31
C THR A 110 -11.33 -23.61 10.11
N ALA A 111 -11.37 -24.51 9.11
CA ALA A 111 -10.62 -24.32 7.86
C ALA A 111 -11.12 -23.08 7.09
N PHE A 112 -12.45 -22.86 7.06
CA PHE A 112 -13.06 -21.73 6.37
C PHE A 112 -12.72 -20.36 6.97
N GLU A 113 -12.35 -20.29 8.26
CA GLU A 113 -11.87 -19.04 8.86
C GLU A 113 -10.61 -18.52 8.16
N LYS A 114 -9.65 -19.41 7.86
CA LYS A 114 -8.42 -19.03 7.13
C LYS A 114 -8.74 -18.53 5.72
N LEU A 115 -9.67 -19.20 5.05
CA LEU A 115 -10.15 -18.80 3.73
C LEU A 115 -10.84 -17.43 3.77
N SER A 116 -11.58 -17.14 4.84
CA SER A 116 -12.27 -15.86 5.03
C SER A 116 -11.32 -14.70 5.24
N GLU A 117 -10.21 -14.90 5.96
CA GLU A 117 -9.17 -13.88 6.09
C GLU A 117 -8.52 -13.56 4.74
N LYS A 118 -8.24 -14.58 3.92
CA LYS A 118 -7.74 -14.35 2.55
C LYS A 118 -8.79 -13.65 1.68
N ALA A 119 -10.05 -14.09 1.73
CA ALA A 119 -11.14 -13.47 0.97
C ALA A 119 -11.26 -11.97 1.31
N LYS A 120 -11.22 -11.61 2.60
CA LYS A 120 -11.22 -10.21 3.07
C LYS A 120 -10.09 -9.38 2.44
N GLN A 121 -8.88 -9.94 2.36
CA GLN A 121 -7.74 -9.26 1.76
C GLN A 121 -7.93 -9.05 0.26
N LEU A 122 -8.41 -10.08 -0.46
CA LEU A 122 -8.65 -10.01 -1.90
C LEU A 122 -9.76 -9.02 -2.26
N THR A 123 -10.82 -8.95 -1.44
CA THR A 123 -11.97 -8.09 -1.70
C THR A 123 -11.82 -6.68 -1.12
N ALA A 124 -10.68 -6.36 -0.51
CA ALA A 124 -10.43 -5.03 0.02
C ALA A 124 -10.44 -3.99 -1.11
N GLY A 125 -11.33 -3.01 -1.01
CA GLY A 125 -11.54 -1.99 -2.05
C GLY A 125 -12.33 -2.47 -3.28
N GLN A 126 -12.67 -3.75 -3.37
CA GLN A 126 -13.52 -4.27 -4.43
C GLN A 126 -14.99 -3.94 -4.16
N SER A 127 -15.72 -3.53 -5.19
CA SER A 127 -17.16 -3.33 -5.11
C SER A 127 -17.90 -4.68 -5.18
N GLY A 128 -19.11 -4.73 -4.62
CA GLY A 128 -19.96 -5.93 -4.65
C GLY A 128 -19.60 -7.02 -3.64
N TYR A 129 -18.65 -6.75 -2.73
CA TYR A 129 -18.31 -7.63 -1.62
C TYR A 129 -18.56 -6.92 -0.29
N TYR A 130 -19.14 -7.64 0.65
CA TYR A 130 -19.46 -7.16 1.99
C TYR A 130 -18.72 -8.00 3.02
N VAL A 131 -17.96 -7.33 3.89
CA VAL A 131 -17.36 -7.98 5.06
C VAL A 131 -18.40 -7.99 6.17
N VAL A 132 -18.73 -9.17 6.68
CA VAL A 132 -19.72 -9.37 7.74
C VAL A 132 -19.04 -9.90 8.99
N ASN A 133 -19.51 -9.51 10.16
CA ASN A 133 -19.07 -10.05 11.45
C ASN A 133 -20.25 -10.56 12.27
N CYS A 134 -20.12 -11.74 12.89
CA CYS A 134 -21.05 -12.19 13.92
C CYS A 134 -20.44 -11.91 15.30
N PRO A 135 -21.03 -10.99 16.11
CA PRO A 135 -20.46 -10.57 17.39
C PRO A 135 -20.44 -11.69 18.44
N MET A 136 -21.33 -12.67 18.32
CA MET A 136 -21.40 -13.83 19.22
C MET A 136 -20.23 -14.79 19.01
N LEU A 137 -19.92 -15.11 17.74
CA LEU A 137 -18.86 -16.06 17.39
C LEU A 137 -17.50 -15.38 17.21
N LYS A 138 -17.47 -14.04 17.12
CA LYS A 138 -16.29 -13.23 16.86
C LYS A 138 -15.56 -13.66 15.59
N LYS A 139 -16.33 -13.97 14.54
CA LYS A 139 -15.83 -14.39 13.23
C LYS A 139 -16.29 -13.42 12.16
N ASP A 140 -15.38 -13.19 11.20
CA ASP A 140 -15.64 -12.42 10.00
C ASP A 140 -15.76 -13.34 8.79
N TRP A 141 -16.52 -12.91 7.79
CA TRP A 141 -16.53 -13.53 6.46
C TRP A 141 -16.83 -12.48 5.39
N VAL A 142 -16.70 -12.89 4.12
CA VAL A 142 -17.10 -12.10 2.97
C VAL A 142 -18.33 -12.73 2.32
N GLN A 143 -19.24 -11.91 1.81
CA GLN A 143 -20.37 -12.35 0.99
C GLN A 143 -20.71 -11.29 -0.05
N THR A 144 -21.38 -11.68 -1.14
CA THR A 144 -21.77 -10.78 -2.23
C THR A 144 -23.18 -10.21 -2.09
N SER A 145 -23.99 -10.77 -1.19
CA SER A 145 -25.33 -10.29 -0.86
C SER A 145 -25.33 -9.42 0.39
N THR A 146 -26.33 -8.55 0.54
CA THR A 146 -26.61 -7.85 1.80
C THR A 146 -27.44 -8.68 2.78
N THR A 147 -28.02 -9.79 2.33
CA THR A 147 -28.71 -10.75 3.20
C THR A 147 -27.68 -11.56 3.99
N ILE A 148 -27.70 -11.45 5.31
CA ILE A 148 -26.78 -12.16 6.20
C ILE A 148 -26.97 -13.67 6.08
N ALA A 149 -25.88 -14.38 5.78
CA ALA A 149 -25.81 -15.83 5.70
C ALA A 149 -24.57 -16.29 6.48
N ASN A 150 -24.75 -16.75 7.71
CA ASN A 150 -23.63 -17.07 8.59
C ASN A 150 -23.09 -18.50 8.37
N PRO A 151 -21.87 -18.67 7.81
CA PRO A 151 -21.31 -20.00 7.53
C PRO A 151 -20.84 -20.72 8.81
N TYR A 152 -20.57 -19.98 9.89
CA TYR A 152 -20.08 -20.53 11.16
C TYR A 152 -21.21 -21.00 12.07
N GLY A 153 -22.36 -20.35 11.95
CA GLY A 153 -23.56 -20.66 12.70
C GLY A 153 -24.45 -21.72 12.06
N GLY A 154 -24.31 -21.95 10.75
CA GLY A 154 -25.15 -22.86 10.00
C GLY A 154 -26.62 -22.48 10.10
N LYS A 155 -27.51 -23.48 10.02
CA LYS A 155 -28.97 -23.27 10.09
C LYS A 155 -29.44 -22.68 11.41
N ASN A 156 -28.70 -22.90 12.50
CA ASN A 156 -29.10 -22.46 13.83
C ASN A 156 -28.90 -20.94 14.05
N MET A 157 -28.01 -20.31 13.29
CA MET A 157 -27.68 -18.89 13.44
C MET A 157 -27.44 -18.22 12.08
N ALA A 158 -28.16 -18.65 11.04
CA ALA A 158 -27.96 -18.20 9.66
C ALA A 158 -28.04 -16.67 9.51
N THR A 159 -28.83 -16.00 10.36
CA THR A 159 -29.02 -14.54 10.35
C THR A 159 -28.15 -13.80 11.36
N CYS A 160 -27.29 -14.47 12.15
CA CYS A 160 -26.35 -13.75 13.03
C CYS A 160 -25.25 -13.11 12.20
N GLY A 161 -25.24 -11.78 12.13
CA GLY A 161 -24.16 -11.04 11.51
C GLY A 161 -24.55 -9.59 11.23
N GLU A 162 -23.53 -8.75 11.14
CA GLU A 162 -23.66 -7.34 10.77
C GLU A 162 -22.62 -7.01 9.70
N ILE A 163 -23.06 -6.32 8.64
CA ILE A 163 -22.15 -5.81 7.61
C ILE A 163 -21.28 -4.72 8.25
N LYS A 164 -19.96 -4.88 8.18
CA LYS A 164 -19.02 -3.85 8.62
C LYS A 164 -19.11 -2.64 7.68
N LYS A 165 -19.21 -1.46 8.29
CA LYS A 165 -19.19 -0.17 7.60
C LYS A 165 -17.76 0.31 7.38
#